data_AF-E3KJ87-F1
#
_entry.id   AF-E3KJ87-F1
#
_cell.length_a   1.000
_cell.length_b   1.000
_cell.length_c   1.000
_cell.angle_alpha   90.00
_cell.angle_beta   90.00
_cell.angle_gamma   90.00
#
_symmetry.space_group_name_H-M   'P 1'
#
loop_
_entity.id
_entity.type
_entity.pdbx_description
1 polymer ?
#
loop_
_entity_poly.entity_id
_entity_poly.type
_entity_poly.pdbx_seq_one_letter_code
_entity_poly.pdbx_strand_id
1 'polypeptide(L)'
;MDSLHGLQKTRKLEKLLAERPDKTELIEKNVLKPGNLDPSQQAKQAELSKNQLEDKLNAALAHRPEPEKLVQEGILTEEETAALKAH
;
A
#
# COMPACT_ATOMS: atom_id res chain seq x y z
N MET A 1 32.07 -34.53 -8.47
CA MET A 1 31.86 -33.26 -7.75
C MET A 1 30.39 -32.81 -7.79
N ASP A 2 29.63 -33.14 -8.83
CA ASP A 2 28.23 -32.68 -8.99
C ASP A 2 27.22 -33.25 -7.98
N SER A 3 27.42 -34.48 -7.49
CA SER A 3 26.49 -35.13 -6.55
C SER A 3 26.47 -34.51 -5.15
N LEU A 4 27.61 -34.00 -4.66
CA LEU A 4 27.68 -33.32 -3.36
C LEU A 4 26.96 -31.96 -3.42
N HIS A 5 27.07 -31.28 -4.56
CA HIS A 5 26.40 -30.00 -4.80
C HIS A 5 24.88 -30.16 -4.90
N GLY A 6 24.39 -31.26 -5.49
CA GLY A 6 22.97 -31.61 -5.49
C GLY A 6 22.42 -31.81 -4.08
N LEU A 7 23.13 -32.56 -3.23
CA LEU A 7 22.71 -32.82 -1.84
C LEU A 7 22.71 -31.55 -0.97
N GLN A 8 23.66 -30.63 -1.20
CA GLN A 8 23.67 -29.34 -0.51
C GLN A 8 22.47 -28.47 -0.92
N LYS A 9 22.07 -28.51 -2.19
CA LYS A 9 20.89 -27.78 -2.69
C LYS A 9 19.59 -28.33 -2.09
N THR A 10 19.43 -29.65 -1.99
CA THR A 10 18.22 -30.25 -1.39
C THR A 10 18.09 -29.87 0.07
N ARG A 11 19.17 -29.99 0.86
CA ARG A 11 19.18 -29.58 2.27
C ARG A 11 18.84 -28.11 2.47
N LYS A 12 19.34 -27.23 1.59
CA LYS A 12 19.00 -25.79 1.63
C LYS A 12 17.53 -25.57 1.32
N LEU A 13 16.98 -26.27 0.32
CA LEU A 13 15.56 -26.16 -0.04
C LEU A 13 14.65 -26.64 1.10
N GLU A 14 14.97 -27.78 1.73
CA GLU A 14 14.23 -28.30 2.89
C GLU A 14 14.15 -27.28 4.02
N LYS A 15 15.28 -26.62 4.34
CA LYS A 15 15.31 -25.56 5.35
C LYS A 15 14.38 -24.38 4.96
N LEU A 16 14.44 -23.93 3.72
CA LEU A 16 13.62 -22.81 3.22
C LEU A 16 12.12 -23.15 3.18
N LEU A 17 11.76 -24.41 2.93
CA LEU A 17 10.37 -24.87 2.97
C LEU A 17 9.85 -24.94 4.40
N ALA A 18 10.69 -25.32 5.38
CA ALA A 18 10.33 -25.32 6.78
C ALA A 18 10.12 -23.90 7.35
N GLU A 19 10.87 -22.92 6.86
CA GLU A 19 10.77 -21.50 7.27
C GLU A 19 9.81 -20.68 6.37
N ARG A 20 9.00 -21.34 5.52
CA ARG A 20 8.13 -20.65 4.56
C ARG A 20 7.04 -19.84 5.28
N PRO A 21 6.96 -18.52 5.07
CA PRO A 21 5.88 -17.68 5.61
C PRO A 21 4.50 -18.10 5.11
N ASP A 22 3.50 -17.91 5.97
CA ASP A 22 2.10 -18.15 5.62
C ASP A 22 1.57 -17.11 4.63
N LYS A 23 0.51 -17.48 3.88
CA LYS A 23 -0.12 -16.56 2.91
C LYS A 23 -0.57 -15.25 3.57
N THR A 24 -1.11 -15.31 4.78
CA THR A 24 -1.57 -14.13 5.53
C THR A 24 -0.42 -13.19 5.86
N GLU A 25 0.71 -13.71 6.34
CA GLU A 25 1.90 -12.93 6.66
C GLU A 25 2.45 -12.21 5.41
N LEU A 26 2.42 -12.89 4.25
CA LEU A 26 2.83 -12.28 2.99
C LEU A 26 1.89 -11.16 2.53
N ILE A 27 0.60 -11.26 2.83
CA ILE A 27 -0.39 -10.19 2.54
C ILE A 27 -0.15 -8.99 3.47
N GLU A 28 0.05 -9.23 4.76
CA GLU A 28 0.34 -8.17 5.74
C GLU A 28 1.63 -7.43 5.42
N LYS A 29 2.66 -8.15 4.98
CA LYS A 29 3.92 -7.58 4.49
C LYS A 29 3.82 -6.95 3.10
N ASN A 30 2.62 -6.85 2.52
CA ASN A 30 2.36 -6.31 1.17
C ASN A 30 3.12 -7.00 0.02
N VAL A 31 3.60 -8.23 0.25
CA VAL A 31 4.26 -9.05 -0.78
C VAL A 31 3.21 -9.68 -1.70
N LEU A 32 2.13 -10.21 -1.14
CA LEU A 32 0.99 -10.72 -1.90
C LEU A 32 -0.18 -9.76 -1.82
N LYS A 33 -0.89 -9.57 -2.93
CA LYS A 33 -2.16 -8.84 -2.92
C LYS A 33 -3.27 -9.72 -2.34
N PRO A 34 -4.15 -9.17 -1.47
CA PRO A 34 -5.27 -9.93 -0.94
C PRO A 34 -6.26 -10.29 -2.06
N GLY A 35 -6.90 -11.45 -1.93
CA GLY A 35 -7.95 -11.90 -2.85
C GLY A 35 -7.67 -13.25 -3.51
N ASN A 36 -8.55 -13.60 -4.44
CA ASN A 36 -8.53 -14.85 -5.20
C ASN A 36 -8.51 -14.62 -6.73
N LEU A 37 -8.12 -13.41 -7.15
CA LEU A 37 -8.00 -13.07 -8.57
C LEU A 37 -6.80 -13.77 -9.19
N ASP A 38 -6.94 -14.14 -10.46
CA ASP A 38 -5.87 -14.74 -11.24
C ASP A 38 -4.62 -13.84 -11.27
N PRO A 39 -3.40 -14.38 -11.11
CA PRO A 39 -2.16 -13.60 -11.10
C PRO A 39 -2.00 -12.67 -12.32
N SER A 40 -2.49 -13.08 -13.50
CA SER A 40 -2.42 -12.27 -14.72
C SER A 40 -3.34 -11.04 -14.69
N GLN A 41 -4.40 -11.06 -13.87
CA GLN A 41 -5.38 -9.98 -13.77
C GLN A 41 -5.10 -9.02 -12.60
N GLN A 42 -4.35 -9.47 -11.58
CA GLN A 42 -4.05 -8.67 -10.40
C GLN A 42 -3.38 -7.33 -10.75
N ALA A 43 -2.47 -7.32 -11.73
CA ALA A 43 -1.78 -6.11 -12.17
C ALA A 43 -2.77 -5.07 -12.74
N LYS A 44 -3.67 -5.50 -13.63
CA LYS A 44 -4.68 -4.62 -14.24
C LYS A 44 -5.68 -4.08 -13.22
N GLN A 45 -6.09 -4.94 -12.27
CA GLN A 45 -6.97 -4.50 -11.19
C GLN A 45 -6.29 -3.45 -10.29
N ALA A 46 -5.02 -3.64 -9.95
CA ALA A 46 -4.27 -2.69 -9.13
C ALA A 46 -4.10 -1.34 -9.85
N GLU A 47 -3.81 -1.36 -11.15
CA GLU A 47 -3.72 -0.16 -11.97
C GLU A 47 -5.05 0.60 -12.02
N LEU A 48 -6.17 -0.11 -12.25
CA LEU A 48 -7.50 0.49 -12.24
C LEU A 48 -7.83 1.12 -10.87
N SER A 49 -7.61 0.38 -9.78
CA SER A 49 -7.86 0.89 -8.43
C SER A 49 -7.01 2.11 -8.11
N LYS A 50 -5.77 2.16 -8.59
CA LYS A 50 -4.88 3.31 -8.44
C LYS A 50 -5.44 4.53 -9.18
N ASN A 51 -5.80 4.39 -10.45
CA ASN A 51 -6.33 5.49 -11.25
C ASN A 51 -7.65 6.03 -10.64
N GLN A 52 -8.54 5.15 -10.19
CA GLN A 52 -9.76 5.55 -9.48
C GLN A 52 -9.47 6.32 -8.19
N LEU A 53 -8.41 5.96 -7.46
CA LEU A 53 -8.01 6.67 -6.26
C LEU A 53 -7.42 8.04 -6.60
N GLU A 54 -6.61 8.13 -7.63
CA GLU A 54 -6.05 9.39 -8.13
C GLU A 54 -7.16 10.35 -8.56
N ASP A 55 -8.14 9.87 -9.32
CA ASP A 55 -9.29 10.68 -9.75
C ASP A 55 -10.11 11.20 -8.56
N LYS A 56 -10.38 10.33 -7.57
CA LYS A 56 -11.09 10.71 -6.34
C LYS A 56 -10.30 11.74 -5.53
N LEU A 57 -8.99 11.54 -5.40
CA LEU A 57 -8.11 12.46 -4.70
C LEU A 57 -8.08 13.82 -5.39
N ASN A 58 -7.94 13.85 -6.72
CA ASN A 58 -7.95 15.07 -7.50
C ASN A 58 -9.27 15.83 -7.34
N ALA A 59 -10.41 15.13 -7.37
CA ALA A 59 -11.71 15.74 -7.12
C ALA A 59 -11.81 16.32 -5.70
N ALA A 60 -11.33 15.61 -4.68
CA ALA A 60 -11.35 16.10 -3.29
C ALA A 60 -10.42 17.31 -3.09
N LEU A 61 -9.25 17.31 -3.71
CA LEU A 61 -8.29 18.42 -3.67
C LEU A 61 -8.83 19.66 -4.40
N ALA A 62 -9.52 19.48 -5.52
CA ALA A 62 -10.14 20.58 -6.25
C ALA A 62 -11.24 21.30 -5.44
N HIS A 63 -11.90 20.59 -4.53
CA HIS A 63 -12.93 21.14 -3.64
C HIS A 63 -12.40 21.37 -2.21
N ARG A 64 -11.09 21.41 -2.02
CA ARG A 64 -10.48 21.60 -0.69
C ARG A 64 -10.99 22.92 -0.08
N PRO A 65 -11.62 22.90 1.11
CA PRO A 65 -12.09 24.11 1.75
C PRO A 65 -10.93 25.03 2.14
N GLU A 66 -11.15 26.32 2.00
CA GLU A 66 -10.21 27.33 2.49
C GLU A 66 -10.16 27.32 4.02
N PRO A 67 -9.01 27.67 4.63
CA PRO A 67 -8.85 27.65 6.07
C PRO A 67 -9.90 28.50 6.82
N GLU A 68 -10.34 29.62 6.25
CA GLU A 68 -11.36 30.48 6.86
C GLU A 68 -12.73 29.80 6.97
N LYS A 69 -13.09 28.96 5.99
CA LYS A 69 -14.33 28.19 6.03
C LYS A 69 -14.29 27.16 7.16
N LEU A 70 -13.12 26.55 7.39
CA LEU A 70 -12.92 25.60 8.48
C LEU A 70 -13.03 26.27 9.87
N VAL A 71 -12.64 27.54 10.01
CA VAL A 71 -12.89 28.32 11.24
C VAL A 71 -14.37 28.57 11.45
N GLN A 72 -15.11 28.95 10.40
CA GLN A 72 -16.55 29.16 10.48
C GLN A 72 -17.31 27.88 10.89
N GLU A 73 -16.83 26.73 10.45
CA GLU A 73 -17.37 25.42 10.82
C GLU A 73 -16.88 24.93 12.21
N GLY A 74 -16.01 25.69 12.89
CA GLY A 74 -15.47 25.36 14.21
C GLY A 74 -14.44 24.22 14.20
N ILE A 75 -13.88 23.89 13.04
CA ILE A 75 -12.89 22.82 12.85
C ILE A 75 -11.47 23.33 13.13
N LEU A 76 -11.16 24.56 12.73
CA LEU A 76 -9.88 25.22 12.99
C LEU A 76 -10.07 26.45 13.90
N THR A 77 -9.04 26.77 14.69
CA THR A 77 -8.98 28.03 15.44
C THR A 77 -8.35 29.15 14.62
N GLU A 78 -8.64 30.41 14.97
CA GLU A 78 -8.05 31.58 14.30
C GLU A 78 -6.51 31.60 14.38
N GLU A 79 -5.94 31.10 15.49
CA GLU A 79 -4.49 31.00 15.70
C GLU A 79 -3.85 29.96 14.77
N GLU A 80 -4.44 28.76 14.65
CA GLU A 80 -3.98 27.71 13.72
C GLU A 80 -4.08 28.18 12.26
N THR A 81 -5.10 28.95 11.93
CA THR A 81 -5.33 29.51 10.59
C THR A 81 -4.29 30.58 10.25
N ALA A 82 -3.92 31.42 11.22
CA ALA A 82 -2.87 32.42 11.06
C ALA A 82 -1.49 31.77 10.85
N ALA A 83 -1.20 30.68 11.56
CA ALA A 83 0.04 29.92 11.39
C ALA A 83 0.17 29.29 9.99
N LEU A 84 -0.94 28.80 9.42
CA LEU A 84 -0.97 28.21 8.07
C LEU A 84 -0.76 29.24 6.95
N LYS A 85 -1.06 30.52 7.18
CA LYS A 85 -0.87 31.61 6.19
C LYS A 85 0.52 32.23 6.22
N ALA A 86 1.32 31.92 7.23
CA ALA A 86 2.63 32.55 7.46
C ALA A 86 3.80 31.84 6.75
N HIS A 87 3.54 30.74 6.03
CA HIS A 87 4.49 29.94 5.26
C HIS A 87 4.08 29.86 3.78
#